data_AF-A0A6A5KAB1-F1
#
_entry.id   AF-A0A6A5KAB1-F1
#
_cell.length_a   1.000
_cell.length_b   1.000
_cell.length_c   1.000
_cell.angle_alpha   90.00
_cell.angle_beta   90.00
_cell.angle_gamma   90.00
#
_symmetry.space_group_name_H-M   'P 1'
#
loop_
_entity.id
_entity.type
_entity.pdbx_description
1 polymer ?
#
loop_
_entity_poly.entity_id
_entity_poly.type
_entity_poly.pdbx_seq_one_letter_code
_entity_poly.pdbx_strand_id
1 'polypeptide(L)'
;MMLSGELMRDQITCLERANEAATKRRQRKKKRIQKRGTLTKGEGEDILAQKEADQQIEREQRQGGERSGLSRQAIARCRRCRETGHSSRT
;
A
#
# COMPACT_ATOMS: atom_id res chain seq x y z
N MET A 1 -33.41 -43.46 9.59
CA MET A 1 -32.80 -42.12 9.72
C MET A 1 -31.28 -42.26 9.91
N MET A 2 -30.51 -42.43 8.83
CA MET A 2 -29.02 -42.52 8.88
C MET A 2 -28.30 -41.47 8.01
N LEU A 3 -29.03 -40.57 7.36
CA LEU A 3 -28.48 -39.59 6.42
C LEU A 3 -27.60 -38.52 7.08
N SER A 4 -27.87 -38.17 8.34
CA SER A 4 -27.13 -37.08 9.01
C SER A 4 -25.71 -37.48 9.40
N GLY A 5 -25.48 -38.72 9.81
CA GLY A 5 -24.15 -39.18 10.22
C GLY A 5 -23.22 -39.46 9.04
N GLU A 6 -23.78 -39.87 7.90
CA GLU A 6 -23.05 -40.02 6.63
C GLU A 6 -22.66 -38.66 6.06
N LEU A 7 -23.60 -37.72 6.00
CA LEU A 7 -23.33 -36.35 5.54
C LEU A 7 -22.24 -35.66 6.37
N MET A 8 -22.25 -35.82 7.70
CA MET A 8 -21.20 -35.24 8.54
C MET A 8 -19.83 -35.87 8.28
N ARG A 9 -19.75 -37.19 8.08
CA ARG A 9 -18.49 -37.87 7.75
C ARG A 9 -17.94 -37.41 6.41
N ASP A 10 -18.80 -37.23 5.40
CA ASP A 10 -18.38 -36.72 4.10
C ASP A 10 -17.88 -35.28 4.19
N GLN A 11 -18.54 -34.43 4.98
CA GLN A 11 -18.07 -33.06 5.21
C GLN A 11 -16.73 -33.01 5.95
N ILE A 12 -16.54 -33.84 6.97
CA ILE A 12 -15.28 -33.92 7.71
C ILE A 12 -14.14 -34.34 6.77
N THR A 13 -14.33 -35.40 5.97
CA THR A 13 -13.29 -35.84 5.04
C THR A 13 -12.98 -34.81 3.95
N CYS A 14 -13.98 -34.06 3.48
CA CYS A 14 -13.77 -32.96 2.54
C CYS A 14 -12.95 -31.82 3.18
N LEU A 15 -13.28 -31.45 4.43
CA LEU A 15 -12.56 -30.42 5.18
C LEU A 15 -11.12 -30.84 5.49
N GLU A 16 -10.89 -32.09 5.86
CA GLU A 16 -9.55 -32.65 6.10
C GLU A 16 -8.70 -32.58 4.83
N ARG A 17 -9.22 -33.01 3.69
CA ARG A 17 -8.53 -32.93 2.39
C ARG A 17 -8.22 -31.49 2.01
N ALA A 18 -9.16 -30.57 2.21
CA ALA A 18 -8.96 -29.15 1.92
C ALA A 18 -7.87 -28.54 2.82
N ASN A 19 -7.88 -28.87 4.12
CA ASN A 19 -6.86 -28.44 5.07
C ASN A 19 -5.47 -29.02 4.73
N GLU A 20 -5.40 -30.29 4.34
CA GLU A 20 -4.15 -30.91 3.94
C GLU A 20 -3.57 -30.26 2.66
N ALA A 21 -4.43 -29.94 1.69
CA ALA A 21 -4.03 -29.20 0.49
C ALA A 21 -3.54 -27.78 0.83
N ALA A 22 -4.23 -27.08 1.73
CA ALA A 22 -3.86 -25.74 2.18
C ALA A 22 -2.52 -25.72 2.93
N THR A 23 -2.31 -26.68 3.84
CA THR A 23 -1.06 -26.82 4.59
C THR A 23 0.11 -27.16 3.68
N LYS A 24 -0.05 -28.12 2.75
CA LYS A 24 0.96 -28.44 1.72
C LYS A 24 1.30 -27.21 0.88
N ARG A 25 0.30 -26.40 0.48
CA ARG A 25 0.52 -25.14 -0.25
C ARG A 25 1.31 -24.13 0.57
N ARG A 26 0.96 -23.93 1.85
CA ARG A 26 1.68 -23.03 2.78
C ARG A 26 3.13 -23.47 2.94
N GLN A 27 3.38 -24.77 3.15
CA GLN A 27 4.73 -25.32 3.27
C GLN A 27 5.56 -25.12 1.99
N ARG A 28 4.97 -25.38 0.81
CA ARG A 28 5.63 -25.12 -0.48
C ARG A 28 5.98 -23.64 -0.67
N LYS A 29 5.06 -22.73 -0.32
CA LYS A 29 5.29 -21.28 -0.38
C LYS A 29 6.42 -20.87 0.57
N LYS A 30 6.41 -21.36 1.82
CA LYS A 30 7.45 -21.11 2.81
C LYS A 30 8.82 -21.61 2.33
N LYS A 31 8.90 -22.87 1.88
CA LYS A 31 10.12 -23.45 1.31
C LYS A 31 10.59 -22.68 0.07
N ARG A 32 9.68 -22.23 -0.80
CA ARG A 32 10.04 -21.41 -1.98
C ARG A 32 10.64 -20.07 -1.57
N ILE A 33 10.07 -19.41 -0.58
CA ILE A 33 10.60 -18.14 -0.05
C ILE A 33 12.00 -18.38 0.55
N GLN A 34 12.13 -19.38 1.42
CA GLN A 34 13.42 -19.75 2.03
C GLN A 34 14.49 -20.19 1.01
N LYS A 35 14.11 -20.87 -0.08
CA LYS A 35 15.04 -21.33 -1.13
C LYS A 35 15.37 -20.26 -2.18
N ARG A 36 14.53 -19.23 -2.35
CA ARG A 36 14.72 -18.16 -3.36
C ARG A 36 15.27 -16.85 -2.80
N GLY A 37 15.60 -16.79 -1.51
CA GLY A 37 16.30 -15.66 -0.93
C GLY A 37 16.70 -15.93 0.51
N THR A 38 17.88 -15.42 0.89
CA THR A 38 18.39 -15.33 2.27
C THR A 38 17.64 -14.29 3.10
N LEU A 39 16.48 -13.80 2.63
CA LEU A 39 15.79 -12.72 3.28
C LEU A 39 15.24 -13.21 4.62
N THR A 40 15.95 -12.87 5.68
CA THR A 40 15.51 -13.14 7.05
C THR A 40 14.23 -12.34 7.34
N LYS A 41 13.48 -12.73 8.37
CA LYS A 41 12.27 -11.99 8.77
C LYS A 41 12.59 -10.51 9.05
N GLY A 42 13.76 -10.25 9.67
CA GLY A 42 14.26 -8.90 9.94
C GLY A 42 14.52 -8.12 8.65
N GLU A 43 15.28 -8.68 7.70
CA GLU A 43 15.51 -8.01 6.39
C GLU A 43 14.20 -7.71 5.64
N GLY A 44 13.17 -8.55 5.81
CA GLY A 44 11.84 -8.29 5.27
C GLY A 44 11.12 -7.12 5.95
N GLU A 45 11.24 -7.02 7.27
CA GLU A 45 10.71 -5.92 8.07
C GLU A 45 11.44 -4.61 7.76
N ASP A 46 12.76 -4.64 7.59
CA ASP A 46 13.58 -3.48 7.22
C ASP A 46 13.20 -2.92 5.84
N ILE A 47 12.96 -3.79 4.85
CA ILE A 47 12.49 -3.36 3.52
C ILE A 47 11.10 -2.71 3.61
N LEU A 48 10.21 -3.22 4.48
CA LEU A 48 8.89 -2.62 4.68
C LEU A 48 9.01 -1.26 5.36
N ALA A 49 9.84 -1.15 6.41
CA ALA A 49 10.09 0.10 7.10
C ALA A 49 10.69 1.16 6.16
N GLN A 50 11.65 0.78 5.32
CA GLN A 50 12.24 1.67 4.32
C GLN A 50 11.18 2.17 3.32
N LYS A 51 10.33 1.27 2.81
CA LYS A 51 9.25 1.65 1.88
C LYS A 51 8.22 2.58 2.51
N GLU A 52 7.95 2.44 3.79
CA GLU A 52 7.03 3.32 4.52
C GLU A 52 7.64 4.70 4.72
N ALA A 53 8.94 4.76 5.07
CA ALA A 53 9.70 6.01 5.15
C ALA A 53 9.76 6.72 3.80
N ASP A 54 10.07 6.02 2.71
CA ASP A 54 10.12 6.59 1.36
C ASP A 54 8.75 7.17 0.94
N GLN A 55 7.66 6.47 1.25
CA GLN A 55 6.30 6.97 1.00
C GLN A 55 5.96 8.21 1.82
N GLN A 56 6.41 8.28 3.08
CA GLN A 56 6.23 9.47 3.89
C GLN A 56 7.00 10.66 3.30
N ILE A 57 8.25 10.45 2.92
CA ILE A 57 9.08 11.48 2.27
C ILE A 57 8.41 11.97 0.99
N GLU A 58 7.91 11.08 0.14
CA GLU A 58 7.19 11.47 -1.07
C GLU A 58 5.94 12.32 -0.76
N ARG A 59 5.17 11.95 0.28
CA ARG A 59 3.99 12.72 0.70
C ARG A 59 4.37 14.12 1.20
N GLU A 60 5.42 14.21 2.00
CA GLU A 60 5.93 15.48 2.54
C GLU A 60 6.50 16.37 1.43
N GLN A 61 7.22 15.81 0.46
CA GLN A 61 7.71 16.57 -0.70
C GLN A 61 6.56 17.12 -1.54
N ARG A 62 5.50 16.34 -1.77
CA ARG A 62 4.31 16.81 -2.49
C ARG A 62 3.60 17.95 -1.74
N GLN A 63 3.44 17.82 -0.42
CA GLN A 63 2.82 18.87 0.40
C GLN A 63 3.71 20.11 0.58
N GLY A 64 5.03 19.94 0.65
CA GLY A 64 6.01 21.03 0.67
C GLY A 64 6.07 21.79 -0.66
N GLY A 65 5.88 21.07 -1.78
CA GLY A 65 5.65 21.64 -3.11
C GLY A 65 4.38 22.49 -3.18
N GLU A 66 3.28 22.03 -2.60
CA GLU A 66 2.04 22.81 -2.51
C GLU A 66 2.18 24.06 -1.62
N ARG A 67 2.90 23.98 -0.50
CA ARG A 67 3.20 25.16 0.35
C ARG A 67 4.15 26.16 -0.32
N SER A 68 5.12 25.67 -1.10
CA SER A 68 6.01 26.53 -1.90
C SER A 68 5.36 27.03 -3.20
N GLY A 69 4.21 26.46 -3.61
CA GLY A 69 3.36 26.95 -4.70
C GLY A 69 2.78 28.35 -4.46
N LEU A 70 2.83 28.86 -3.22
CA LEU A 70 2.53 30.27 -2.92
C LEU A 70 3.59 31.23 -3.51
N SER A 71 4.75 30.73 -3.96
CA SER A 71 5.84 31.57 -4.50
C SER A 71 5.67 32.00 -5.97
N ARG A 72 4.62 31.56 -6.66
CA ARG A 72 4.22 32.14 -7.95
C ARG A 72 2.75 32.51 -7.95
N GLN A 73 2.30 33.23 -6.92
CA GLN A 73 1.32 34.28 -7.20
C GLN A 73 1.98 35.22 -8.22
N ALA A 74 1.70 34.98 -9.52
CA ALA A 74 2.02 35.91 -10.57
C ALA A 74 1.55 37.28 -10.07
N ILE A 75 2.49 38.18 -9.79
CA ILE A 75 2.22 39.48 -9.17
C ILE A 75 1.00 40.05 -9.89
N ALA A 76 -0.11 40.20 -9.15
CA ALA A 76 -1.37 40.57 -9.76
C ALA A 76 -1.18 41.95 -10.41
N ARG A 77 -1.23 41.98 -11.75
CA ARG A 77 -1.12 43.20 -12.54
C ARG A 77 -2.52 43.76 -12.75
N CYS A 78 -2.64 45.08 -12.73
CA CYS A 78 -3.87 45.75 -13.10
C CYS A 78 -4.28 45.33 -14.52
N ARG A 79 -5.52 44.85 -14.72
CA ARG A 79 -5.99 44.43 -16.06
C ARG A 79 -6.01 45.57 -17.08
N ARG A 80 -6.00 46.83 -16.61
CA ARG A 80 -6.10 48.03 -17.45
C ARG A 80 -4.74 48.59 -17.88
N CYS A 81 -3.80 48.78 -16.96
CA CYS A 81 -2.48 49.35 -17.25
C CYS A 81 -1.32 48.36 -17.15
N ARG A 82 -1.57 47.10 -16.74
CA ARG A 82 -0.55 46.04 -16.52
C ARG A 82 0.54 46.37 -15.49
N GLU A 83 0.41 47.47 -14.76
CA GLU A 83 1.29 47.82 -13.65
C GLU A 83 0.97 46.99 -12.41
N THR A 84 1.97 46.83 -11.56
CA THR A 84 1.87 46.16 -10.26
C THR A 84 1.66 47.21 -9.16
N GLY A 85 0.77 46.94 -8.20
CA GLY A 85 0.56 47.84 -7.04
C GLY A 85 -0.86 48.39 -6.88
N HIS A 86 -1.74 48.17 -7.86
CA HIS A 86 -3.17 48.50 -7.73
C HIS A 86 -4.04 47.52 -8.53
N SER A 87 -5.31 47.42 -8.14
CA SER A 87 -6.33 46.70 -8.91
C SER A 87 -7.11 47.69 -9.76
N SER A 88 -7.69 47.27 -10.88
CA SER A 88 -8.53 48.15 -11.72
C SER A 88 -9.79 48.69 -11.02
N ARG A 89 -10.00 48.33 -9.75
CA ARG A 89 -11.15 48.69 -8.91
C ARG A 89 -10.87 49.90 -8.02
N THR A 90 -9.64 50.41 -8.03
CA THR A 90 -9.21 51.69 -7.44
C THR A 90 -8.70 52.57 -8.55
#